data_AF-A0A0C2FUJ3-F1
#
_entry.id   AF-A0A0C2FUJ3-F1
#
_cell.length_a   1.000
_cell.length_b   1.000
_cell.length_c   1.000
_cell.angle_alpha   90.00
_cell.angle_beta   90.00
_cell.angle_gamma   90.00
#
_symmetry.space_group_name_H-M   'P 1'
#
loop_
_entity.id
_entity.type
_entity.pdbx_description
1 polymer ?
#
loop_
_entity_poly.entity_id
_entity_poly.type
_entity_poly.pdbx_seq_one_letter_code
_entity_poly.pdbx_strand_id
1 'polypeptide(L)' 'MLVHLCNNSLYYTLMTEQCPKTCNRCTDGTTTALACRDFVDYKTGVSNCPQMVAYCKNSLYLQLMKEQCPKTCGYCQ' A
#
# COMPACT_ATOMS: atom_id res chain seq x y z
N MET A 1 24.08 -14.99 3.50
CA MET A 1 23.15 -14.52 2.45
C MET A 1 22.07 -15.59 2.24
N LEU A 2 20.93 -15.48 2.94
CA LEU A 2 19.85 -16.50 2.91
C LEU A 2 18.95 -16.42 1.67
N VAL A 3 19.31 -15.60 0.67
CA VAL A 3 18.51 -15.33 -0.55
C VAL A 3 18.16 -16.61 -1.32
N HIS A 4 19.01 -17.64 -1.29
CA HIS A 4 18.72 -18.92 -1.95
C HIS A 4 17.53 -19.67 -1.33
N LEU A 5 17.18 -19.39 -0.07
CA LEU A 5 16.03 -20.01 0.61
C LEU A 5 14.70 -19.42 0.16
N CYS A 6 14.69 -18.25 -0.51
CA CYS A 6 13.48 -17.64 -1.02
C CYS A 6 12.74 -18.53 -2.04
N ASN A 7 13.49 -19.34 -2.80
CA ASN A 7 12.95 -20.29 -3.78
C ASN A 7 12.79 -21.71 -3.24
N ASN A 8 13.16 -21.96 -1.98
CA ASN A 8 12.99 -23.28 -1.36
C ASN A 8 11.53 -23.45 -0.93
N SER A 9 10.86 -24.49 -1.41
CA SER A 9 9.44 -24.75 -1.14
C SER A 9 9.08 -24.80 0.35
N LEU A 10 9.98 -25.32 1.21
CA LEU A 10 9.75 -25.40 2.66
C LEU A 10 9.83 -24.03 3.35
N TYR A 11 10.72 -23.16 2.87
CA TYR A 11 10.98 -21.86 3.48
C TYR A 11 10.32 -20.71 2.74
N TYR A 12 9.63 -20.99 1.63
CA TYR A 12 9.00 -20.02 0.75
C TYR A 12 8.04 -19.11 1.50
N THR A 13 7.11 -19.69 2.27
CA THR A 13 6.12 -18.94 3.06
C THR A 13 6.80 -18.15 4.17
N LEU A 14 7.67 -18.80 4.95
CA LEU A 14 8.38 -18.16 6.06
C LEU A 14 9.24 -16.97 5.61
N MET A 15 9.95 -17.12 4.48
CA MET A 15 10.78 -16.06 3.92
C MET A 15 9.94 -14.93 3.28
N THR A 16 8.72 -15.23 2.83
CA THR A 16 7.77 -14.23 2.35
C THR A 16 7.19 -13.41 3.51
N GLU A 17 6.88 -14.05 4.64
CA GLU A 17 6.29 -13.37 5.81
C GLU A 17 7.33 -12.62 6.64
N GLN A 18 8.47 -13.26 6.96
CA GLN A 18 9.44 -12.72 7.91
C GLN A 18 10.51 -11.85 7.23
N CYS A 19 10.77 -12.06 5.94
CA CYS A 19 11.86 -11.39 5.22
C CYS A 19 11.48 -10.95 3.79
N PRO A 20 10.32 -10.28 3.57
CA PRO A 20 9.89 -9.90 2.22
C PRO A 20 10.91 -8.99 1.52
N LYS A 21 11.59 -8.10 2.26
CA LYS A 21 12.66 -7.23 1.71
C LYS A 21 13.86 -8.02 1.18
N THR A 22 14.28 -9.06 1.88
CA THR A 22 15.46 -9.86 1.52
C THR A 22 15.21 -10.72 0.29
N CYS A 23 13.96 -11.14 0.08
CA CYS A 23 13.58 -11.91 -1.08
C CYS A 23 13.03 -11.06 -2.24
N ASN A 24 13.02 -9.73 -2.12
CA ASN A 24 12.32 -8.82 -3.05
C ASN A 24 10.85 -9.22 -3.26
N ARG A 25 10.22 -9.75 -2.20
CA ARG A 25 8.82 -10.17 -2.13
C ARG A 25 8.00 -9.22 -1.29
N CYS A 26 8.53 -8.03 -1.01
CA CYS A 26 7.69 -6.92 -0.65
C CYS A 26 6.62 -6.81 -1.72
N THR A 27 5.43 -7.29 -1.39
CA THR A 27 4.19 -6.70 -1.88
C THR A 27 4.13 -5.32 -1.22
N ASP A 28 5.08 -4.46 -1.60
CA ASP A 28 4.92 -3.04 -1.40
C ASP A 28 3.63 -2.73 -2.16
N GLY A 29 2.61 -2.37 -1.39
CA GLY A 29 1.35 -1.90 -1.91
C GLY A 29 1.47 -0.59 -2.69
N THR A 30 2.64 -0.25 -3.23
CA THR A 30 2.86 0.93 -4.03
C THR A 30 4.20 0.84 -4.74
N THR A 31 4.22 0.94 -6.07
CA THR A 31 4.96 1.98 -6.83
C THR A 31 4.92 1.61 -8.31
N THR A 32 3.91 2.09 -9.05
CA THR A 32 4.01 2.60 -10.43
C THR A 32 2.60 2.82 -11.00
N ALA A 33 1.97 3.90 -10.56
CA ALA A 33 1.20 4.80 -11.40
C ALA A 33 0.60 5.83 -10.44
N LEU A 34 0.43 7.04 -10.93
CA LEU A 34 -0.68 7.90 -10.55
C LEU A 34 -2.02 7.19 -10.86
N ALA A 35 -2.25 6.01 -10.28
CA ALA A 35 -3.54 5.36 -10.32
C ALA A 35 -4.40 6.27 -9.46
N CYS A 36 -5.17 7.13 -10.12
CA CYS A 36 -6.10 8.03 -9.49
C CYS A 36 -7.23 7.20 -8.88
N ARG A 37 -6.90 6.54 -7.78
CA ARG A 37 -7.64 5.49 -7.11
C ARG A 37 -7.41 5.65 -5.62
N ASP A 38 -8.48 5.45 -4.88
CA ASP A 38 -8.42 5.39 -3.43
C ASP A 38 -7.79 4.07 -2.98
N PHE A 39 -6.84 4.18 -2.06
CA PHE A 39 -6.24 3.03 -1.40
C PHE A 39 -7.29 2.36 -0.50
N VAL A 40 -7.20 1.04 -0.45
CA VAL A 40 -8.05 0.19 0.36
C VAL A 40 -7.22 -0.41 1.47
N ASP A 41 -7.85 -0.65 2.61
CA ASP A 41 -7.19 -1.38 3.69
C ASP A 41 -6.83 -2.79 3.22
N TYR A 42 -5.60 -3.22 3.47
CA TYR A 42 -5.12 -4.52 2.97
C TYR A 42 -5.81 -5.71 3.63
N LYS A 43 -6.42 -5.54 4.82
CA LYS A 43 -7.13 -6.60 5.53
C LYS A 43 -8.57 -6.71 5.09
N THR A 44 -9.23 -5.57 4.88
CA THR A 44 -10.68 -5.54 4.58
C THR A 44 -10.98 -5.34 3.11
N GLY A 45 -10.04 -4.83 2.31
CA GLY A 45 -10.26 -4.45 0.92
C GLY A 45 -11.21 -3.26 0.74
N VAL A 46 -11.59 -2.58 1.82
CA VAL A 46 -12.50 -1.44 1.82
C VAL A 46 -11.70 -0.14 1.88
N SER A 47 -12.14 0.87 1.13
CA SER A 47 -11.59 2.21 1.22
C SER A 47 -12.43 3.07 2.16
N ASN A 48 -11.78 3.63 3.19
CA ASN A 48 -12.41 4.57 4.12
C ASN A 48 -12.38 6.02 3.59
N CYS A 49 -11.85 6.24 2.38
CA CYS A 49 -11.77 7.55 1.75
C CYS A 49 -13.11 8.31 1.70
N PRO A 50 -14.27 7.70 1.40
CA PRO A 50 -15.56 8.42 1.40
C PRO A 50 -15.92 9.05 2.75
N GLN A 51 -15.52 8.41 3.86
CA GLN A 51 -15.72 8.95 5.20
C GLN A 51 -14.66 10.00 5.57
N MET A 52 -13.54 10.01 4.85
CA MET A 52 -12.41 10.90 5.09
C MET A 52 -12.38 12.15 4.19
N VAL A 53 -13.41 12.37 3.37
CA VAL A 53 -13.55 13.58 2.50
C VAL A 53 -13.36 14.89 3.27
N ALA A 54 -13.83 14.96 4.53
CA ALA A 54 -13.67 16.14 5.37
C ALA A 54 -12.18 16.46 5.66
N TYR A 55 -11.31 15.45 5.70
CA TYR A 55 -9.88 15.60 5.94
C TYR A 55 -9.11 16.08 4.71
N CYS A 56 -9.68 16.02 3.50
CA CYS A 56 -9.07 16.61 2.31
C CYS A 56 -8.82 18.13 2.47
N LYS A 57 -9.65 18.81 3.28
CA LYS A 57 -9.49 20.25 3.57
C LYS A 57 -8.66 20.52 4.83
N ASN A 58 -8.27 19.48 5.56
CA ASN A 58 -7.49 19.61 6.77
C ASN A 58 -6.00 19.53 6.44
N SER A 59 -5.27 20.62 6.67
CA SER A 59 -3.84 20.75 6.36
C SER A 59 -2.97 19.69 7.03
N LEU A 60 -3.36 19.18 8.19
CA LEU A 60 -2.62 18.13 8.90
C LEU A 60 -2.72 16.77 8.17
N TYR A 61 -3.86 16.50 7.54
CA TYR A 61 -4.15 15.23 6.87
C TYR A 61 -4.05 15.32 5.35
N LEU A 62 -3.76 16.49 4.80
CA LEU A 62 -3.72 16.75 3.37
C LEU A 62 -2.68 15.89 2.64
N GLN A 63 -1.50 15.70 3.24
CA GLN A 63 -0.46 14.84 2.67
C GLN A 63 -0.92 13.37 2.68
N LEU A 64 -1.45 12.88 3.80
CA LEU A 64 -1.97 11.53 3.93
C LEU A 64 -3.12 11.27 2.94
N MET A 65 -4.03 12.24 2.78
CA MET A 65 -5.15 12.15 1.84
C MET A 65 -4.69 12.20 0.38
N LYS A 66 -3.61 12.90 0.05
CA LYS A 66 -2.99 12.86 -1.28
C LYS A 66 -2.38 11.49 -1.61
N GLU A 67 -1.81 10.83 -0.61
CA GLU A 67 -1.22 9.50 -0.81
C GLU A 67 -2.29 8.41 -0.82
N GLN A 68 -3.24 8.46 0.13
CA GLN A 68 -4.21 7.39 0.35
C GLN A 68 -5.53 7.57 -0.41
N CYS A 69 -5.99 8.80 -0.62
CA CYS A 69 -7.31 9.10 -1.17
C CYS A 69 -7.27 10.16 -2.29
N PRO A 70 -6.34 10.07 -3.27
CA PRO A 70 -6.18 11.13 -4.25
C PRO A 70 -7.42 11.28 -5.14
N LYS A 71 -8.18 10.19 -5.38
CA LYS A 71 -9.40 10.21 -6.19
C LYS A 71 -10.55 10.86 -5.44
N THR A 72 -10.81 10.44 -4.20
CA THR A 72 -11.89 11.00 -3.38
C THR A 72 -11.69 12.49 -3.10
N CYS A 73 -10.45 12.94 -2.90
CA CYS A 73 -10.15 14.35 -2.69
C CYS A 73 -9.99 15.17 -3.99
N GLY A 74 -9.99 14.53 -5.17
CA GLY A 74 -9.82 15.21 -6.46
C GLY A 74 -8.40 15.74 -6.71
N TYR A 75 -7.37 15.11 -6.14
CA TYR A 75 -5.97 15.51 -6.32
C TYR A 75 -5.31 14.94 -7.58
N CYS A 76 -6.00 14.08 -8.31
CA CYS A 76 -5.51 13.51 -9.55
C CYS A 76 -6.51 13.76 -10.68
N GLN A 77 -5.97 14.11 -11.85
CA GLN A 77 -6.68 14.53 -13.05
C GLN A 77 -6.18 13.70 -14.24
#